data_AF-A0A1Q3D705-F1
#
_entry.id   AF-A0A1Q3D705-F1
#
_cell.length_a   1.000
_cell.length_b   1.000
_cell.length_c   1.000
_cell.angle_alpha   90.00
_cell.angle_beta   90.00
_cell.angle_gamma   90.00
#
_symmetry.space_group_name_H-M   'P 1'
#
loop_
_entity.id
_entity.type
_entity.pdbx_description
1 polymer ?
#
loop_
_entity_poly.entity_id
_entity_poly.type
_entity_poly.pdbx_seq_one_letter_code
_entity_poly.pdbx_strand_id
1 'polypeptide(L)' 'FAEDERGGALVIGNDCFPASLLDLLAVVESFKTYDDSALLKTADIGQMIMVGESDIVADVMEYRHGLTP' A
#
# COMPACT_ATOMS: atom_id res chain seq x y z
N PHE A 1 9.13 -8.83 7.35
CA PHE A 1 10.03 -8.16 6.38
C PHE A 1 11.39 -8.83 6.44
N ALA A 2 12.10 -8.85 5.33
CA ALA A 2 13.49 -9.29 5.25
C ALA A 2 14.41 -8.30 6.01
N GLU A 3 15.70 -8.61 6.10
CA GLU A 3 16.69 -7.77 6.82
C GLU A 3 16.79 -6.34 6.27
N ASP A 4 16.47 -6.13 4.99
CA ASP A 4 16.42 -4.80 4.36
C ASP A 4 15.19 -3.97 4.78
N GLU A 5 14.26 -4.54 5.56
CA GLU A 5 13.02 -3.92 6.06
C GLU A 5 12.04 -3.43 4.98
N ARG A 6 12.44 -3.43 3.70
CA ARG A 6 11.61 -3.04 2.56
C ARG A 6 10.97 -4.21 1.84
N GLY A 7 11.60 -5.38 1.83
CA GLY A 7 11.06 -6.60 1.20
C GLY A 7 10.32 -7.51 2.19
N GLY A 8 9.32 -8.25 1.73
CA GLY A 8 8.58 -9.21 2.54
C GLY A 8 7.69 -10.13 1.72
N ALA A 9 6.85 -10.90 2.42
CA ALA A 9 5.79 -11.69 1.81
C ALA A 9 4.49 -11.50 2.60
N LEU A 10 3.38 -11.33 1.89
CA LEU A 10 2.04 -11.47 2.46
C LEU A 10 1.66 -12.96 2.40
N VAL A 11 1.28 -13.53 3.54
CA VAL A 11 0.86 -14.94 3.62
C VAL A 11 -0.65 -14.99 3.88
N ILE A 12 -1.39 -15.62 2.98
CA ILE A 12 -2.83 -15.85 3.12
C ILE A 12 -3.08 -17.35 3.04
N GLY A 13 -3.42 -17.96 4.18
CA GLY A 13 -3.55 -19.42 4.26
C GLY A 13 -2.21 -20.11 3.96
N ASN A 14 -2.15 -20.82 2.84
CA ASN A 14 -0.95 -21.50 2.35
C ASN A 14 -0.24 -20.76 1.20
N ASP A 15 -0.81 -19.65 0.73
CA ASP A 15 -0.28 -18.89 -0.39
C ASP A 15 0.65 -17.78 0.10
N CYS A 16 1.76 -17.58 -0.60
CA CYS A 16 2.77 -16.57 -0.31
C CYS A 16 2.90 -15.60 -1.50
N PHE A 17 2.66 -14.32 -1.25
CA PHE A 17 2.75 -13.26 -2.26
C PHE A 17 3.93 -12.33 -1.95
N PRO A 18 4.77 -11.97 -2.93
CA PRO A 18 5.84 -11.00 -2.70
C PRO A 18 5.24 -9.65 -2.27
N ALA A 19 5.87 -9.01 -1.28
CA ALA A 19 5.44 -7.72 -0.77
C ALA A 19 6.61 -6.74 -0.61
N SER A 20 6.35 -5.46 -0.83
CA SER A 20 7.34 -4.38 -0.69
C SER A 20 6.74 -3.21 0.10
N LEU A 21 7.53 -2.60 0.98
CA LEU A 21 7.17 -1.37 1.69
C LEU A 21 7.60 -0.15 0.86
N LEU A 22 6.64 0.69 0.52
CA LEU A 22 6.82 1.91 -0.26
C LEU A 22 6.46 3.14 0.58
N ASP A 23 7.22 4.21 0.42
CA ASP A 23 6.91 5.51 1.00
C ASP A 23 5.88 6.24 0.13
N LEU A 24 4.83 6.78 0.75
CA LEU A 24 3.81 7.57 0.06
C LEU A 24 4.32 8.99 -0.18
N LEU A 25 3.98 9.55 -1.35
CA LEU A 25 4.38 10.93 -1.72
C LEU A 25 3.76 12.01 -0.81
N ALA A 26 2.66 11.68 -0.14
CA ALA A 26 1.97 12.56 0.79
C ALA A 26 1.43 11.76 1.99
N VAL A 27 1.25 12.46 3.11
CA VAL A 27 0.60 11.90 4.29
C VAL A 27 -0.89 11.73 4.01
N VAL A 28 -1.41 10.53 4.26
CA VAL A 28 -2.84 10.22 4.23
C VAL A 28 -3.36 10.17 5.66
N GLU A 29 -4.37 10.99 5.97
CA GLU A 29 -5.01 10.99 7.28
C GLU A 29 -6.16 9.98 7.30
N SER A 30 -6.15 9.09 8.29
CA SER A 30 -7.29 8.21 8.59
C SER A 30 -8.21 8.88 9.60
N PHE A 31 -9.51 8.78 9.35
CA PHE A 31 -10.56 9.26 10.23
C PHE A 31 -11.50 8.10 10.56
N LYS A 32 -11.98 8.08 11.80
CA LYS A 32 -13.11 7.24 12.20
C LYS A 32 -14.32 8.11 12.49
N THR A 33 -15.50 7.55 12.31
CA THR A 33 -16.77 8.19 12.60
C THR A 33 -17.76 7.16 13.13
N TYR A 34 -18.72 7.62 13.91
CA TYR A 34 -19.84 6.81 14.40
C TYR A 34 -21.15 7.13 13.65
N ASP A 35 -21.27 8.33 13.09
CA ASP A 35 -22.50 8.91 12.52
C ASP A 35 -22.28 9.43 11.09
N ASP A 36 -21.11 9.19 10.50
CA ASP A 36 -20.71 9.73 9.19
C ASP A 36 -20.64 11.28 9.10
N SER A 37 -20.87 12.01 10.20
CA SER A 37 -20.70 13.46 10.29
C SER A 37 -19.43 13.87 11.04
N ALA A 38 -19.26 13.39 12.28
CA ALA A 38 -18.12 13.75 13.11
C ALA A 38 -16.89 12.87 12.80
N LEU A 39 -15.96 13.40 12.00
CA LEU A 39 -14.71 12.73 11.68
C LEU A 39 -13.65 12.98 12.76
N LEU A 40 -13.20 11.92 13.44
CA LEU A 40 -12.10 11.99 14.39
C LEU A 40 -10.83 11.40 13.75
N LYS A 41 -9.78 12.22 13.63
CA LYS A 41 -8.48 11.77 13.13
C LYS A 41 -7.92 10.66 14.03
N THR A 42 -7.42 9.58 13.42
CA THR A 42 -6.88 8.41 14.14
C THR A 42 -5.41 8.13 13.87
N ALA A 43 -4.94 8.35 12.64
CA ALA A 43 -3.55 8.12 12.29
C ALA A 43 -3.15 8.86 11.02
N ASP A 44 -1.87 9.17 10.92
CA ASP A 44 -1.18 9.61 9.71
C ASP A 44 -0.53 8.38 9.06
N ILE A 45 -0.79 8.17 7.77
CA ILE A 45 -0.27 7.05 6.98
C ILE A 45 0.72 7.63 5.97
N GLY A 46 1.98 7.24 6.10
CA GLY A 46 3.07 7.66 5.19
C GLY A 46 3.66 6.54 4.36
N GLN A 47 3.21 5.30 4.53
CA GLN A 47 3.78 4.12 3.86
C GLN A 47 2.68 3.15 3.43
N MET A 48 2.95 2.39 2.37
CA MET A 48 2.08 1.38 1.80
C MET A 48 2.84 0.07 1.63
N ILE A 49 2.20 -1.05 1.98
CA ILE A 49 2.67 -2.38 1.60
C ILE A 49 2.04 -2.72 0.24
N MET A 50 2.88 -2.80 -0.80
CA MET A 50 2.48 -3.24 -2.13
C MET A 50 2.67 -4.75 -2.23
N VAL A 51 1.62 -5.47 -2.61
CA VAL A 51 1.66 -6.93 -2.82
C VAL A 51 1.66 -7.19 -4.32
N GLY A 52 2.70 -7.85 -4.81
CA GLY A 52 2.81 -8.26 -6.21
C GLY A 52 2.16 -9.61 -6.46
N GLU A 53 1.72 -9.82 -7.70
CA GLU A 53 1.52 -11.16 -8.23
C GLU A 53 2.91 -11.75 -8.56
N SER A 54 3.13 -13.04 -8.30
CA SER A 54 4.40 -13.69 -8.63
C SER A 54 4.69 -13.49 -10.12
N ASP A 55 5.82 -12.84 -10.43
CA ASP A 55 6.34 -12.50 -11.77
C ASP A 55 5.91 -11.18 -12.44
N ILE A 56 5.88 -10.06 -11.70
CA ILE A 56 6.11 -8.75 -12.32
C ILE A 56 7.01 -7.89 -11.44
N VAL A 57 8.27 -7.79 -11.87
CA VAL A 57 9.22 -6.73 -11.49
C VAL A 57 8.44 -5.42 -11.45
N ALA A 58 8.47 -4.74 -10.31
CA ALA A 58 7.92 -3.40 -10.14
C ALA A 58 8.77 -2.38 -10.93
N ASP A 59 8.85 -2.57 -12.25
CA ASP A 59 9.28 -1.54 -13.17
C ASP A 59 8.04 -0.71 -13.45
N VAL A 60 7.97 0.44 -12.79
CA VAL A 60 7.10 1.58 -13.14
C VAL A 60 5.64 1.17 -13.41
N MET A 61 4.79 1.25 -12.40
CA MET A 61 3.33 1.32 -12.58
C MET A 61 2.93 2.64 -13.27
N GLU A 62 3.46 2.89 -14.47
CA GLU A 62 2.85 3.79 -15.45
C GLU A 62 1.63 3.04 -15.97
N TYR A 63 0.47 3.34 -15.38
CA TYR A 63 -0.79 2.84 -15.87
C TYR A 63 -1.05 3.49 -17.25
N ARG A 64 -0.61 2.84 -18.33
CA ARG A 64 -0.86 3.26 -19.73
C ARG A 64 -2.30 2.94 -20.15
N HIS A 65 -3.28 3.47 -19.43
CA HIS A 65 -4.58 3.72 -20.03
C HIS A 65 -4.73 5.22 -20.17
N GLY A 66 -4.55 5.67 -21.42
CA GLY A 66 -4.55 7.05 -21.85
C GLY A 66 -5.90 7.74 -21.66
N LEU A 67 -6.26 7.99 -20.41
CA LEU A 67 -7.19 9.03 -20.02
C LEU A 67 -6.46 9.87 -18.96
N THR A 68 -5.76 10.88 -19.48
CA THR A 68 -5.24 12.04 -18.76
C THR A 68 -6.34 12.73 -17.96
N PRO A 69 -6.00 13.44 -16.87
CA PRO A 69 -6.59 14.76 -16.61
C PRO A 69 -6.07 15.79 -17.63
#